data_AF-A0A1Q6DQ19-F1
#
_entry.id   AF-A0A1Q6DQ19-F1
#
_cell.length_a   1.000
_cell.length_b   1.000
_cell.length_c   1.000
_cell.angle_alpha   90.00
_cell.angle_beta   90.00
_cell.angle_gamma   90.00
#
_symmetry.space_group_name_H-M   'P 1'
#
loop_
_entity.id
_entity.type
_entity.pdbx_description
1 polymer ?
#
loop_
_entity_poly.entity_id
_entity_poly.type
_entity_poly.pdbx_seq_one_letter_code
_entity_poly.pdbx_strand_id
1 'polypeptide(L)' 'MKKGEEESAGPAEDVGCGWSDEELATLVLKVRPDLYRAFHRCSWILIHETGRDQLDIMQEMVEDFLIKHQC' A
#
# COMPACT_ATOMS: atom_id res chain seq x y z
N MET A 1 42.70 -15.30 26.19
CA MET A 1 41.30 -14.86 26.06
C MET A 1 41.18 -13.87 24.91
N LYS A 2 40.58 -14.29 23.80
CA LYS A 2 39.86 -13.45 22.82
C LYS A 2 39.20 -14.43 21.84
N LYS A 3 37.93 -14.76 22.10
CA LYS A 3 37.10 -15.54 21.19
C LYS A 3 36.78 -14.68 19.96
N GLY A 4 37.02 -15.23 18.78
CA GLY A 4 36.29 -14.89 17.57
C GLY A 4 35.31 -16.03 17.30
N GLU A 5 34.06 -15.69 17.00
CA GLU A 5 32.97 -16.53 16.49
C GLU A 5 32.08 -15.50 15.76
N GLU A 6 32.26 -15.35 14.45
CA GLU A 6 31.55 -16.04 13.36
C GLU A 6 30.19 -15.41 13.04
N GLU A 7 30.11 -14.94 11.78
CA GLU A 7 28.92 -14.47 11.09
C GLU A 7 27.82 -15.54 11.10
N SER A 8 26.57 -15.09 11.25
CA SER A 8 25.43 -15.82 10.69
C SER A 8 24.52 -14.85 9.95
N ALA A 9 24.30 -15.17 8.68
CA ALA A 9 23.47 -14.46 7.74
C ALA A 9 22.01 -14.94 7.83
N GLY A 10 21.08 -13.99 7.80
CA GLY A 10 19.66 -14.15 7.43
C GLY A 10 18.77 -14.91 8.43
N PRO A 11 17.49 -14.52 8.54
CA PRO A 11 16.56 -14.86 7.46
C PRO A 11 16.10 -13.64 6.64
N ALA A 12 15.82 -13.92 5.37
CA ALA A 12 15.23 -12.99 4.43
C ALA A 12 13.70 -13.19 4.44
N GLU A 13 13.01 -12.31 5.16
CA GLU A 13 11.55 -12.20 5.24
C GLU A 13 11.31 -10.97 6.11
N ASP A 14 10.98 -9.80 5.59
CA ASP A 14 9.93 -9.43 4.65
C ASP A 14 10.42 -8.16 3.93
N VAL A 15 10.44 -8.15 2.60
CA VAL A 15 10.54 -6.87 1.86
C VAL A 15 9.12 -6.31 1.83
N GLY A 16 8.59 -6.01 3.01
CA GLY A 16 7.42 -5.19 3.15
C GLY A 16 7.78 -3.87 2.50
N CYS A 17 6.94 -3.43 1.56
CA CYS A 17 7.09 -2.11 0.98
C CYS A 17 7.08 -1.13 2.17
N GLY A 18 8.25 -0.56 2.47
CA GLY A 18 8.54 0.15 3.71
C GLY A 18 7.85 1.51 3.73
N TRP A 19 6.54 1.50 3.87
CA TRP A 19 5.79 2.63 4.40
C TRP A 19 5.73 2.37 5.89
N SER A 20 6.74 2.86 6.64
CA SER A 20 6.50 3.16 8.05
C SER A 20 5.24 4.02 8.08
N ASP A 21 4.24 3.69 8.92
CA ASP A 21 2.96 4.41 9.09
C ASP A 21 3.09 5.96 9.24
N GLU A 22 4.31 6.48 9.33
CA GLU A 22 4.67 7.83 9.69
C GLU A 22 4.59 8.90 8.59
N GLU A 23 4.30 8.59 7.31
CA GLU A 23 4.20 9.64 6.28
C GLU A 23 3.11 9.46 5.21
N LEU A 24 1.89 9.12 5.62
CA LEU A 24 0.74 9.16 4.72
C LEU A 24 0.24 10.59 4.48
N ALA A 25 0.03 10.95 3.22
CA ALA A 25 -0.59 12.22 2.82
C ALA A 25 -2.08 12.04 2.47
N THR A 26 -2.92 13.00 2.85
CA THR A 26 -4.35 12.99 2.50
C THR A 26 -4.59 13.60 1.12
N LEU A 27 -5.23 12.84 0.23
CA LEU A 27 -5.71 13.30 -1.08
C LEU A 27 -7.24 13.51 -1.04
N VAL A 28 -7.71 14.73 -1.35
CA VAL A 28 -9.14 15.04 -1.42
C VAL A 28 -9.59 15.15 -2.88
N LEU A 29 -10.48 14.25 -3.31
CA LEU A 29 -11.05 14.24 -4.65
C LEU A 29 -12.48 14.79 -4.66
N LYS A 30 -12.79 15.70 -5.58
CA LYS A 30 -14.16 16.14 -5.85
C LYS A 30 -14.74 15.34 -7.01
N VAL A 31 -15.75 14.52 -6.73
CA VAL A 31 -16.41 13.65 -7.70
C VAL A 31 -17.92 13.84 -7.64
N ARG A 32 -18.64 13.34 -8.65
CA ARG A 32 -20.10 13.31 -8.63
C ARG A 32 -20.63 12.40 -7.50
N PRO A 33 -21.80 12.68 -6.91
CA PRO A 33 -22.32 11.91 -5.78
C PRO A 33 -22.55 10.42 -6.07
N ASP A 34 -22.91 10.07 -7.30
CA ASP A 34 -23.10 8.68 -7.69
C ASP A 34 -21.76 7.93 -7.78
N LEU A 35 -20.70 8.59 -8.26
CA LEU A 35 -19.35 8.03 -8.29
C LEU A 35 -18.78 7.84 -6.89
N TYR A 36 -19.06 8.77 -5.96
CA TYR A 36 -18.69 8.60 -4.55
C TYR A 36 -19.29 7.33 -3.94
N ARG A 37 -20.59 7.09 -4.16
CA ARG A 37 -21.26 5.87 -3.67
C ARG A 37 -20.73 4.60 -4.34
N ALA A 38 -20.48 4.67 -5.65
CA ALA A 38 -19.91 3.56 -6.40
C ALA A 38 -18.50 3.23 -5.89
N PHE A 39 -17.65 4.24 -5.68
CA PHE A 39 -16.31 4.08 -5.13
C PHE A 39 -16.33 3.34 -3.79
N HIS A 40 -17.09 3.84 -2.81
CA HIS A 40 -17.20 3.19 -1.49
C HIS A 40 -17.66 1.74 -1.59
N ARG A 41 -18.66 1.46 -2.42
CA ARG A 41 -19.16 0.09 -2.61
C ARG A 41 -18.10 -0.81 -3.24
N CYS A 42 -17.44 -0.36 -4.31
CA CYS A 42 -16.44 -1.15 -5.01
C CYS A 42 -15.21 -1.39 -4.14
N SER A 43 -14.73 -0.37 -3.40
CA SER A 43 -13.63 -0.53 -2.44
C SER A 43 -13.97 -1.58 -1.39
N TRP A 44 -15.19 -1.55 -0.84
CA TRP A 44 -15.61 -2.54 0.15
C TRP A 44 -15.63 -3.97 -0.40
N ILE A 45 -16.15 -4.15 -1.63
CA ILE A 45 -16.15 -5.45 -2.31
C ILE A 45 -14.70 -5.93 -2.53
N LEU A 46 -13.83 -5.07 -3.04
CA LEU A 46 -12.44 -5.40 -3.34
C LEU A 46 -11.67 -5.83 -2.09
N ILE A 47 -11.82 -5.10 -0.99
CA ILE A 47 -11.23 -5.43 0.31
C ILE A 47 -11.70 -6.83 0.76
N HIS A 48 -13.00 -7.10 0.67
CA HIS A 48 -13.54 -8.38 1.13
C HIS A 48 -13.12 -9.56 0.23
N GLU A 49 -13.06 -9.37 -1.09
CA GLU A 49 -12.71 -10.43 -2.04
C GLU A 49 -11.22 -10.76 -2.03
N THR A 50 -10.37 -9.75 -1.82
CA THR A 50 -8.91 -9.91 -1.90
C THR A 50 -8.24 -10.03 -0.53
N GLY A 51 -8.91 -9.64 0.55
CA GLY A 51 -8.34 -9.56 1.90
C GLY A 51 -7.31 -8.44 2.08
N ARG A 52 -7.19 -7.53 1.12
CA ARG A 52 -6.20 -6.44 1.12
C ARG A 52 -6.66 -5.25 1.96
N ASP A 53 -5.70 -4.49 2.48
CA ASP A 53 -5.99 -3.27 3.21
C ASP A 53 -6.48 -2.15 2.27
N GLN A 54 -7.31 -1.25 2.81
CA GLN A 54 -7.85 -0.13 2.06
C GLN A 54 -6.74 0.83 1.59
N LEU A 55 -5.72 1.07 2.41
CA LEU A 55 -4.62 1.98 2.07
C LEU A 55 -3.77 1.42 0.93
N ASP A 56 -3.46 0.12 0.94
CA ASP A 56 -2.73 -0.54 -0.14
C ASP A 56 -3.46 -0.40 -1.48
N ILE A 57 -4.78 -0.59 -1.47
CA ILE A 57 -5.63 -0.42 -2.65
C ILE A 57 -5.60 1.04 -3.12
N MET A 58 -5.71 2.00 -2.20
CA MET A 58 -5.67 3.43 -2.54
C MET A 58 -4.33 3.84 -3.13
N GLN A 59 -3.24 3.34 -2.59
CA GLN A 59 -1.89 3.60 -3.07
C GLN A 59 -1.67 3.05 -4.47
N GLU A 60 -2.00 1.78 -4.70
CA GLU A 60 -1.89 1.15 -6.03
C GLU A 60 -2.70 1.90 -7.08
N MET A 61 -3.94 2.32 -6.75
CA MET A 61 -4.76 3.10 -7.69
C MET A 61 -4.10 4.43 -8.09
N VAL A 62 -3.41 5.09 -7.16
CA VAL A 62 -2.69 6.34 -7.44
C VAL A 62 -1.42 6.05 -8.24
N GLU A 63 -0.64 5.05 -7.85
CA GLU A 63 0.58 4.63 -8.55
C GLU A 63 0.30 4.22 -9.99
N ASP A 64 -0.70 3.37 -10.22
CA ASP A 64 -1.15 2.94 -11.56
C ASP A 64 -1.56 4.13 -12.42
N PHE A 65 -2.25 5.10 -11.82
CA PHE A 65 -2.64 6.32 -12.51
C PHE A 65 -1.42 7.15 -12.92
N LEU A 66 -0.43 7.33 -12.02
CA LEU A 66 0.79 8.09 -12.30
C LEU A 66 1.67 7.40 -13.33
N ILE A 67 1.89 6.09 -13.20
CA ILE A 67 2.65 5.27 -14.17
C ILE A 67 2.03 5.40 -15.56
N LYS A 68 0.71 5.25 -15.65
CA LYS A 68 -0.03 5.39 -16.92
C LYS A 68 0.18 6.77 -17.56
N HIS A 69 0.32 7.82 -16.75
CA HIS A 69 0.52 9.19 -17.21
C HIS A 69 2.00 9.63 -17.24
N GLN A 70 2.95 8.72 -16.94
CA GLN A 70 4.39 8.98 -16.91
C GLN A 70 4.76 10.16 -15.99
N CYS A 71 4.13 10.19 -14.82
CA CYS A 71 4.36 11.16 -13.74
C CYS A 71 5.19 10.55 -12.62
#